data_AF-A0A1F7FG04-F1
#
_entry.id   AF-A0A1F7FG04-F1
#
_cell.length_a   1.000
_cell.length_b   1.000
_cell.length_c   1.000
_cell.angle_alpha   90.00
_cell.angle_beta   90.00
_cell.angle_gamma   90.00
#
_symmetry.space_group_name_H-M   'P 1'
#
loop_
_entity.id
_entity.type
_entity.pdbx_description
1 polymer ?
#
loop_
_entity_poly.entity_id
_entity_poly.type
_entity_poly.pdbx_seq_one_letter_code
_entity_poly.pdbx_strand_id
1 'polypeptide(L)'
;MAKVSTARHVTIPAGFYGDTQPEVQTIGLPNMLIASADTSDEAVEVVLDSMLKGAAHLKLHHQAFGNIPVAPELALSIMQEVGIAVHPGTLNWIAKNSAEKQASNGGTAVDE
;
A
#
# COMPACT_ATOMS: atom_id res chain seq x y z
N MET A 1 15.50 0.18 21.88
CA MET A 1 15.18 -0.26 20.50
C MET A 1 13.99 -1.22 20.61
N ALA A 2 12.81 -0.81 20.14
CA ALA A 2 11.66 -1.72 20.10
C ALA A 2 11.93 -2.79 19.04
N LYS A 3 11.65 -4.06 19.36
CA LYS A 3 11.84 -5.17 18.43
C LYS A 3 10.72 -5.08 17.39
N VAL A 4 11.05 -4.70 16.16
CA VAL A 4 10.10 -4.60 15.06
C VAL A 4 9.91 -5.98 14.43
N SER A 5 8.71 -6.53 14.48
CA SER A 5 8.37 -7.78 13.77
C SER A 5 7.90 -7.44 12.37
N THR A 6 8.77 -7.60 11.38
CA THR A 6 8.41 -7.42 9.96
C THR A 6 7.75 -8.64 9.35
N ALA A 7 7.84 -9.81 10.01
CA ALA A 7 7.18 -11.03 9.57
C ALA A 7 5.73 -11.09 10.08
N ARG A 8 4.82 -11.51 9.20
CA ARG A 8 3.41 -11.76 9.51
C ARG A 8 3.06 -13.22 9.21
N HIS A 9 2.19 -13.82 10.00
CA HIS A 9 1.60 -15.10 9.63
C HIS A 9 0.75 -14.92 8.38
N VAL A 10 0.97 -15.78 7.40
CA VAL A 10 0.21 -15.78 6.15
C VAL A 10 -0.16 -17.19 5.76
N THR A 11 -1.34 -17.33 5.17
CA THR A 11 -1.84 -18.57 4.60
C THR A 11 -1.66 -18.51 3.09
N ILE A 12 -0.96 -19.47 2.50
CA ILE A 12 -1.02 -19.74 1.07
C ILE A 12 -2.21 -20.69 0.85
N PRO A 13 -3.27 -20.25 0.14
CA PRO A 13 -4.46 -21.08 -0.06
C PRO A 13 -4.13 -22.41 -0.77
N ALA A 14 -4.93 -23.44 -0.50
CA ALA A 14 -4.89 -24.67 -1.27
C ALA A 14 -5.12 -24.38 -2.77
N GLY A 15 -4.50 -25.17 -3.65
CA GLY A 15 -4.66 -25.00 -5.10
C GLY A 15 -3.84 -23.87 -5.74
N PHE A 16 -3.15 -23.03 -4.97
CA PHE A 16 -2.44 -21.85 -5.50
C PHE A 16 -1.37 -22.19 -6.54
N TYR A 17 -0.66 -23.31 -6.37
CA TYR A 17 0.36 -23.83 -7.27
C TYR A 17 -0.07 -25.09 -8.03
N GLY A 18 -1.35 -25.49 -7.94
CA GLY A 18 -1.92 -26.65 -8.61
C GLY A 18 -2.95 -27.41 -7.76
N ASP A 19 -3.87 -28.11 -8.40
CA ASP A 19 -5.10 -28.67 -7.81
C ASP A 19 -4.92 -29.59 -6.59
N THR A 20 -3.72 -30.14 -6.39
CA THR A 20 -3.41 -31.06 -5.28
C THR A 20 -2.63 -30.40 -4.14
N GLN A 21 -2.27 -29.12 -4.27
CA GLN A 21 -1.51 -28.42 -3.24
C GLN A 21 -2.40 -28.16 -2.01
N PRO A 22 -2.01 -28.62 -0.81
CA PRO A 22 -2.73 -28.29 0.41
C PRO A 22 -2.53 -26.80 0.78
N GLU A 23 -3.37 -26.32 1.69
CA GLU A 23 -3.14 -25.05 2.36
C GLU A 23 -1.80 -25.08 3.10
N VAL A 24 -1.03 -23.98 3.01
CA VAL A 24 0.26 -23.86 3.70
C VAL A 24 0.24 -22.66 4.63
N GLN A 25 0.46 -22.92 5.92
CA GLN A 25 0.67 -21.91 6.94
C GLN A 25 2.15 -21.53 6.96
N THR A 26 2.47 -20.25 6.79
CA THR A 26 3.85 -19.77 6.71
C THR A 26 4.00 -18.35 7.25
N ILE A 27 5.20 -17.80 7.10
CA ILE A 27 5.52 -16.40 7.38
C ILE A 27 5.71 -15.63 6.07
N GLY A 28 5.12 -14.44 6.02
CA GLY A 28 5.26 -13.50 4.91
C GLY A 28 5.99 -12.26 5.36
N LEU A 29 6.77 -11.68 4.44
CA LEU A 29 7.41 -10.37 4.62
C LEU A 29 6.71 -9.37 3.68
N PRO A 30 6.31 -8.18 4.17
CA PRO A 30 5.79 -7.15 3.31
C PRO A 30 6.90 -6.63 2.40
N ASN A 31 6.58 -6.51 1.11
CA ASN A 31 7.47 -5.84 0.16
C ASN A 31 7.29 -4.32 0.29
N MET A 32 8.41 -3.62 0.38
CA MET A 32 8.44 -2.16 0.54
C MET A 32 9.26 -1.56 -0.59
N LEU A 33 8.71 -0.53 -1.25
CA LEU A 33 9.51 0.35 -2.09
C LEU A 33 10.14 1.42 -1.20
N ILE A 34 11.46 1.52 -1.25
CA ILE A 34 12.25 2.47 -0.46
C ILE A 34 12.90 3.51 -1.37
N ALA A 35 13.08 4.72 -0.86
CA ALA A 35 13.77 5.81 -1.52
C ALA A 35 14.88 6.36 -0.62
N SER A 36 15.89 7.01 -1.21
CA SER A 36 16.88 7.77 -0.43
C SER A 36 16.19 8.95 0.26
N ALA A 37 16.66 9.32 1.45
CA ALA A 37 16.23 10.54 2.13
C ALA A 37 16.57 11.83 1.35
N ASP A 38 17.52 11.74 0.41
CA ASP A 38 17.91 12.86 -0.47
C ASP A 38 17.03 12.97 -1.74
N THR A 39 16.09 12.05 -1.93
CA THR A 39 15.15 12.11 -3.05
C THR A 39 14.21 13.29 -2.83
N SER A 40 13.97 14.13 -3.84
CA SER A 40 13.08 15.27 -3.64
C SER A 40 11.65 14.79 -3.36
N ASP A 41 10.92 15.55 -2.54
CA ASP A 41 9.54 15.24 -2.18
C ASP A 41 8.66 15.14 -3.43
N GLU A 42 8.85 16.05 -4.39
CA GLU A 42 8.10 16.07 -5.65
C GLU A 42 8.36 14.83 -6.49
N ALA A 43 9.61 14.34 -6.55
CA ALA A 43 9.93 13.13 -7.28
C ALA A 43 9.24 11.90 -6.65
N VAL A 44 9.21 11.83 -5.32
CA VAL A 44 8.49 10.76 -4.60
C VAL A 44 6.98 10.83 -4.86
N GLU A 45 6.38 12.02 -4.83
CA GLU A 45 4.97 12.22 -5.15
C GLU A 45 4.63 11.75 -6.58
N VAL A 46 5.45 12.11 -7.58
CA VAL A 46 5.26 11.71 -8.99
C VAL A 46 5.35 10.19 -9.17
N VAL A 47 6.28 9.54 -8.47
CA VAL A 47 6.42 8.09 -8.50
C VAL A 47 5.18 7.42 -7.91
N LEU A 48 4.68 7.91 -6.77
CA LEU A 48 3.46 7.38 -6.12
C LEU A 48 2.24 7.49 -7.04
N ASP A 49 2.03 8.65 -7.66
CA ASP A 49 0.96 8.86 -8.63
C ASP A 49 1.04 7.87 -9.79
N SER A 50 2.24 7.71 -10.36
CA SER A 50 2.48 6.82 -11.49
C SER A 50 2.23 5.36 -11.11
N MET A 51 2.68 4.97 -9.91
CA MET A 51 2.47 3.63 -9.38
C MET A 51 1.00 3.33 -9.12
N LEU A 52 0.22 4.25 -8.56
CA LEU A 52 -1.20 4.01 -8.27
C LEU A 52 -2.05 3.96 -9.55
N LYS A 53 -1.77 4.87 -10.50
CA LYS A 53 -2.38 4.82 -11.84
C LYS A 53 -2.05 3.50 -12.54
N GLY A 54 -0.80 3.05 -12.45
CA GLY A 54 -0.35 1.77 -12.99
C GLY A 54 -0.91 0.55 -12.24
N ALA A 55 -1.05 0.62 -10.91
CA ALA A 55 -1.51 -0.48 -10.07
C ALA A 55 -2.96 -0.85 -10.38
N ALA A 56 -3.82 0.13 -10.68
CA ALA A 56 -5.18 -0.14 -11.15
C ALA A 56 -5.20 -1.03 -12.40
N HIS A 57 -4.25 -0.82 -13.31
CA HIS A 57 -4.09 -1.67 -14.49
C HIS A 57 -3.46 -3.03 -14.15
N LEU A 58 -2.41 -3.07 -13.33
CA LEU A 58 -1.70 -4.30 -12.96
C LEU A 58 -2.54 -5.28 -12.13
N LYS A 59 -3.48 -4.79 -11.32
CA LYS A 59 -4.42 -5.63 -10.55
C LYS A 59 -5.28 -6.53 -11.44
N LEU A 60 -5.55 -6.11 -12.68
CA LEU A 60 -6.32 -6.88 -13.65
C LEU A 60 -5.50 -8.02 -14.27
N HIS A 61 -4.17 -7.97 -14.18
CA HIS A 61 -3.28 -8.85 -14.93
C HIS A 61 -2.44 -9.80 -14.07
N HIS A 62 -2.28 -9.57 -12.77
CA HIS A 62 -1.54 -10.49 -11.90
C HIS A 62 -2.02 -10.46 -10.45
N GLN A 63 -2.33 -11.65 -9.91
CA GLN A 63 -2.87 -11.83 -8.55
C GLN A 63 -1.96 -11.23 -7.46
N ALA A 64 -0.63 -11.27 -7.64
CA ALA A 64 0.30 -10.68 -6.67
C ALA A 64 0.14 -9.14 -6.52
N PHE A 65 -0.36 -8.44 -7.54
CA PHE A 65 -0.62 -7.00 -7.46
C PHE A 65 -2.00 -6.67 -6.86
N GLY A 66 -2.91 -7.65 -6.78
CA GLY A 66 -4.21 -7.53 -6.09
C GLY A 66 -4.07 -7.00 -4.67
N ASN A 67 -2.99 -7.42 -3.99
CA ASN A 67 -2.70 -7.10 -2.60
C ASN A 67 -2.01 -5.74 -2.38
N ILE A 68 -1.73 -4.95 -3.42
CA ILE A 68 -1.21 -3.59 -3.24
C ILE A 68 -2.32 -2.75 -2.55
N PRO A 69 -2.07 -2.20 -1.35
CA PRO A 69 -3.04 -1.34 -0.67
C PRO A 69 -3.22 -0.06 -1.50
N VAL A 70 -4.45 0.15 -1.98
CA VAL A 70 -4.83 1.37 -2.73
C VAL A 70 -5.43 2.45 -1.82
N ALA A 71 -5.72 2.09 -0.56
CA ALA A 71 -6.14 3.03 0.46
C ALA A 71 -4.90 3.65 1.12
N PRO A 72 -4.70 4.98 1.03
CA PRO A 72 -3.52 5.67 1.57
C PRO A 72 -3.29 5.39 3.06
N GLU A 73 -4.35 5.38 3.86
CA GLU A 73 -4.28 5.12 5.31
C GLU A 73 -3.82 3.70 5.66
N LEU A 74 -4.26 2.71 4.88
CA LEU A 74 -3.82 1.32 5.04
C LEU A 74 -2.36 1.15 4.61
N ALA A 75 -1.94 1.85 3.54
CA ALA A 75 -0.55 1.85 3.12
C ALA A 75 0.33 2.48 4.24
N LEU A 76 -0.09 3.60 4.81
CA LEU A 76 0.64 4.29 5.88
C LEU A 76 0.81 3.42 7.13
N SER A 77 -0.25 2.74 7.59
CA SER A 77 -0.18 1.88 8.77
C SER A 77 0.81 0.73 8.57
N ILE A 78 0.80 0.09 7.38
CA ILE A 78 1.77 -0.95 7.03
C ILE A 78 3.20 -0.39 7.02
N MET A 79 3.42 0.80 6.45
CA MET A 79 4.76 1.40 6.42
C MET A 79 5.29 1.72 7.82
N GLN A 80 4.43 2.23 8.71
CA GLN A 80 4.80 2.58 10.09
C GLN A 80 5.17 1.36 10.94
N GLU A 81 4.62 0.18 10.64
CA GLU A 81 4.98 -1.06 11.32
C GLU A 81 6.41 -1.52 11.01
N VAL A 82 7.02 -1.11 9.90
CA VAL A 82 8.33 -1.60 9.45
C VAL A 82 9.50 -0.93 10.18
N GLY A 83 9.23 0.11 10.98
CA GLY A 83 10.24 0.79 11.79
C GLY A 83 11.25 1.63 11.00
N ILE A 84 10.98 1.88 9.72
CA ILE A 84 11.72 2.77 8.84
C ILE A 84 10.92 4.07 8.69
N ALA A 85 11.58 5.22 8.72
CA ALA A 85 10.92 6.50 8.54
C ALA A 85 10.24 6.58 7.16
N VAL A 86 9.00 7.04 7.14
CA VAL A 86 8.26 7.30 5.89
C VAL A 86 8.80 8.59 5.27
N HIS A 87 9.04 8.56 3.95
CA HIS A 87 9.55 9.73 3.23
C HIS A 87 8.58 10.92 3.31
N PRO A 88 9.03 12.18 3.52
CA PRO A 88 8.15 13.33 3.62
C PRO A 88 7.24 13.52 2.40
N GLY A 89 7.77 13.38 1.18
CA GLY A 89 6.95 13.33 -0.05
C GLY A 89 5.78 12.33 -0.02
N THR A 90 5.93 11.16 0.62
CA THR A 90 4.82 10.21 0.80
C THR A 90 3.75 10.76 1.76
N LEU A 91 4.16 11.39 2.87
CA LEU A 91 3.24 11.98 3.83
C LEU A 91 2.46 13.15 3.21
N ASN A 92 3.15 14.00 2.45
CA ASN A 92 2.54 15.11 1.72
C ASN A 92 1.50 14.61 0.70
N TRP A 93 1.84 13.55 -0.05
CA TRP A 93 0.93 12.92 -1.00
C TRP A 93 -0.33 12.39 -0.33
N ILE A 94 -0.19 11.67 0.81
CA ILE A 94 -1.33 11.13 1.56
C ILE A 94 -2.23 12.26 2.05
N ALA A 95 -1.66 13.32 2.64
CA ALA A 95 -2.44 14.45 3.15
C ALA A 95 -3.27 15.13 2.04
N LYS A 96 -2.67 15.35 0.85
CA LYS A 96 -3.35 15.90 -0.33
C LYS A 96 -4.53 15.02 -0.76
N ASN A 97 -4.29 13.71 -0.91
CA ASN A 97 -5.28 12.78 -1.47
C ASN A 97 -6.35 12.33 -0.46
N SER A 98 -6.08 12.39 0.85
CA SER A 98 -7.08 12.17 1.90
C SER A 98 -8.03 13.38 2.01
N ALA A 99 -7.54 14.61 1.81
CA ALA A 99 -8.36 15.83 1.80
C ALA A 99 -9.27 15.91 0.56
N GLU A 100 -8.77 15.53 -0.63
CA GLU A 100 -9.56 15.50 -1.86
C GLU A 100 -10.74 14.52 -1.78
N LYS A 101 -10.56 13.34 -1.16
CA LYS A 101 -11.65 12.39 -0.89
C LYS A 101 -12.72 12.94 0.05
N GLN A 102 -12.34 13.77 1.02
CA GLN A 102 -13.29 14.42 1.94
C GLN A 102 -14.06 15.53 1.21
N ALA A 103 -13.39 16.31 0.37
CA ALA A 103 -14.04 17.34 -0.45
C ALA A 103 -15.03 16.73 -1.48
N SER A 104 -14.70 15.58 -2.07
CA SER A 104 -15.61 14.89 -3.00
C SER A 104 -16.83 14.24 -2.32
N ASN A 105 -16.68 13.77 -1.07
CA ASN A 105 -17.78 13.19 -0.30
C ASN A 105 -18.68 14.23 0.39
N GLY A 106 -18.22 15.48 0.54
CA GLY A 106 -19.00 16.58 1.11
C GLY A 106 -19.97 17.27 0.13
N GLY A 107 -19.99 16.86 -1.14
CA GLY A 107 -20.78 17.50 -2.20
C GLY A 107 -22.21 16.97 -2.41
N THR A 108 -22.65 15.97 -1.66
CA THR A 108 -24.01 15.43 -1.72
C THR A 108 -24.70 15.55 -0.37
N ALA A 109 -24.96 16.78 0.05
CA ALA A 109 -26.05 17.09 0.97
C ALA A 109 -26.89 18.17 0.28
N VAL A 110 -27.78 17.72 -0.60
CA VAL A 110 -28.89 18.54 -1.12
C VAL A 110 -30.13 18.14 -0.33
N ASP A 111 -30.77 19.16 0.23
CA ASP A 111 -32.00 19.15 1.03
C ASP A 111 -33.10 18.21 0.49
N GLU A 112 -33.75 17.49 1.40
CA GLU A 112 -35.16 17.11 1.31
C GLU A 112 -35.96 17.79 2.42
#